data_AF-A0A2R6B5D0-F1
#
_entry.id   AF-A0A2R6B5D0-F1
#
_cell.length_a   1.000
_cell.length_b   1.000
_cell.length_c   1.000
_cell.angle_alpha   90.00
_cell.angle_beta   90.00
_cell.angle_gamma   90.00
#
_symmetry.space_group_name_H-M   'P 1'
#
loop_
_entity.id
_entity.type
_entity.pdbx_description
1 polymer ?
#
loop_
_entity_poly.entity_id
_entity_poly.type
_entity_poly.pdbx_seq_one_letter_code
_entity_poly.pdbx_strand_id
1 'polypeptide(L)'
;MKGKRQWRLLPKYKVDIHSGEYKKELRDSLLEDWPYAAHWVDSAIKTGYSIFKSWRKNYVKGDRRRRRPTARRLFARAKQTLIKLEGEKLRLTVKPGEYVYLDLSKRYFPLYLGRCPRRVLVNP
;
A
#
# COMPACT_ATOMS: atom_id res chain seq x y z
N MET A 1 -10.85 -4.98 31.49
CA MET A 1 -9.43 -5.33 31.19
C MET A 1 -8.51 -4.32 31.86
N LYS A 2 -7.75 -4.72 32.88
CA LYS A 2 -6.75 -3.84 33.52
C LYS A 2 -5.68 -3.47 32.49
N GLY A 3 -5.68 -2.23 32.01
CA GLY A 3 -4.62 -1.72 31.15
C GLY A 3 -3.29 -1.93 31.85
N LYS A 4 -2.34 -2.60 31.19
CA LYS A 4 -1.01 -2.84 31.75
C LYS A 4 -0.40 -1.48 32.11
N ARG A 5 -0.16 -1.20 33.40
CA ARG A 5 0.52 -0.01 33.91
C ARG A 5 1.95 -0.01 33.39
N GLN A 6 2.14 0.44 32.15
CA GLN A 6 3.46 0.50 31.56
C GLN A 6 3.59 1.83 30.82
N TRP A 7 4.45 2.69 31.35
CA TRP A 7 4.79 3.98 30.76
C TRP A 7 5.23 3.79 29.30
N ARG A 8 4.56 4.50 28.39
CA ARG A 8 4.83 4.40 26.95
C ARG A 8 5.71 5.57 26.53
N LEU A 9 6.92 5.28 26.11
CA LEU A 9 7.80 6.26 25.48
C LEU A 9 7.42 6.35 24.00
N LEU A 10 6.78 7.45 23.62
CA LEU A 10 6.53 7.78 22.23
C LEU A 10 7.73 8.54 21.65
N PRO A 11 8.30 8.10 20.51
CA PRO A 11 9.31 8.89 19.82
C PRO A 11 8.74 10.27 19.47
N LYS A 12 9.46 11.34 19.84
CA LYS A 12 9.24 12.67 19.28
C LYS A 12 9.97 12.72 17.95
N TYR A 13 9.26 13.02 16.87
CA TYR A 13 9.87 13.22 15.56
C TYR A 13 10.53 14.60 15.52
N LYS A 14 11.72 14.69 14.94
CA LYS A 14 12.41 15.98 14.70
C LYS A 14 11.77 16.78 13.57
N VAL A 15 11.09 16.09 12.67
CA VAL A 15 10.37 16.63 11.52
C VAL A 15 8.89 16.37 11.66
N ASP A 16 8.07 17.24 11.08
CA ASP A 16 6.64 16.95 10.94
C ASP A 16 6.44 15.92 9.82
N ILE A 17 6.40 14.65 10.20
CA ILE A 17 6.15 13.53 9.27
C ILE A 17 4.79 13.61 8.56
N HIS A 18 3.86 14.47 9.00
CA HIS A 18 2.55 14.62 8.40
C HIS A 18 2.47 15.81 7.43
N SER A 19 3.47 16.69 7.43
CA SER A 19 3.52 17.86 6.55
C SER A 19 3.52 17.44 5.07
N GLY A 20 2.94 18.30 4.23
CA GLY A 20 2.95 18.11 2.77
C GLY A 20 4.37 18.19 2.20
N GLU A 21 5.17 19.11 2.73
CA GLU A 21 6.56 19.35 2.35
C GLU A 21 7.43 18.12 2.58
N TYR A 22 7.42 17.55 3.79
CA TYR A 22 8.20 16.35 4.10
C TYR A 22 7.82 15.16 3.21
N LYS A 23 6.52 14.99 2.92
CA LYS A 23 6.06 13.92 2.03
C LYS A 23 6.52 14.13 0.59
N LYS A 24 6.59 15.40 0.14
CA LYS A 24 7.08 15.76 -1.18
C LYS A 24 8.57 15.48 -1.28
N GLU A 25 9.37 15.97 -0.34
CA GLU A 25 10.82 15.70 -0.29
C GLU A 25 11.13 14.21 -0.22
N LEU A 26 10.42 13.47 0.64
CA LEU A 26 10.56 12.02 0.73
C LEU A 26 10.23 11.35 -0.60
N ARG A 27 9.14 11.77 -1.26
CA ARG A 27 8.74 11.21 -2.55
C ARG A 27 9.78 11.52 -3.63
N ASP A 28 10.25 12.75 -3.70
CA ASP A 28 11.20 13.20 -4.72
C ASP A 28 12.55 12.47 -4.54
N SER A 29 13.03 12.31 -3.30
CA SER A 29 14.23 11.50 -3.00
C SER A 29 14.10 10.01 -3.37
N LEU A 30 12.90 9.45 -3.27
CA LEU A 30 12.63 8.05 -3.63
C LEU A 30 12.44 7.85 -5.14
N LEU A 31 12.27 8.93 -5.90
CA LEU A 31 12.13 8.90 -7.35
C LEU A 31 13.46 9.14 -8.09
N GLU A 32 14.49 9.58 -7.38
CA GLU A 32 15.85 9.67 -7.92
C GLU A 32 16.31 8.28 -8.40
N ASP A 33 16.78 8.21 -9.65
CA ASP A 33 17.17 6.97 -10.34
C ASP A 33 16.12 5.85 -10.33
N TRP A 34 14.82 6.17 -10.19
CA TRP A 34 13.75 5.18 -10.16
C TRP A 34 13.27 4.85 -11.59
N PRO A 35 13.59 3.67 -12.15
CA PRO A 35 13.25 3.36 -13.54
C PRO A 35 11.78 2.93 -13.70
N TYR A 36 11.10 2.58 -12.61
CA TYR A 36 9.73 2.12 -12.64
C TYR A 36 8.76 3.28 -12.55
N ALA A 37 7.49 3.01 -12.81
CA ALA A 37 6.50 4.06 -12.77
C ALA A 37 6.27 4.58 -11.33
N ALA A 38 6.21 5.92 -11.19
CA ALA A 38 6.27 6.64 -9.91
C ALA A 38 5.20 6.23 -8.88
N HIS A 39 4.07 5.70 -9.36
CA HIS A 39 2.98 5.22 -8.50
C HIS A 39 3.40 4.08 -7.56
N TRP A 40 4.45 3.32 -7.89
CA TRP A 40 4.96 2.26 -7.03
C TRP A 40 5.55 2.86 -5.75
N VAL A 41 6.27 3.98 -5.88
CA VAL A 41 6.78 4.77 -4.76
C VAL A 41 5.62 5.31 -3.92
N ASP A 42 4.60 5.91 -4.54
CA ASP A 42 3.42 6.41 -3.83
C ASP A 42 2.73 5.31 -3.00
N SER A 43 2.63 4.11 -3.57
CA SER A 43 2.04 2.93 -2.93
C SER A 43 2.88 2.44 -1.74
N ALA A 44 4.20 2.44 -1.89
CA ALA A 44 5.14 2.07 -0.84
C ALA A 44 5.09 3.07 0.32
N ILE A 45 5.12 4.38 0.04
CA ILE A 45 4.97 5.45 1.04
C ILE A 45 3.66 5.25 1.82
N LYS A 46 2.53 5.11 1.12
CA LYS A 46 1.21 4.91 1.74
C LYS A 46 1.20 3.68 2.66
N THR A 47 1.81 2.59 2.21
CA THR A 47 1.92 1.36 3.00
C THR A 47 2.79 1.58 4.24
N GLY A 48 3.92 2.28 4.12
CA GLY A 48 4.79 2.66 5.24
C GLY A 48 4.05 3.46 6.31
N TYR A 49 3.32 4.51 5.93
CA TYR A 49 2.50 5.30 6.86
C TYR A 49 1.42 4.47 7.56
N SER A 50 0.77 3.54 6.84
CA SER A 50 -0.20 2.62 7.43
C SER A 50 0.42 1.70 8.47
N ILE A 51 1.61 1.16 8.19
CA ILE A 51 2.39 0.34 9.13
C ILE A 51 2.72 1.14 10.39
N PHE A 52 3.21 2.39 10.25
CA PHE A 52 3.51 3.24 11.39
C PHE A 52 2.28 3.57 12.23
N LYS A 53 1.15 3.91 11.59
CA LYS A 53 -0.12 4.18 12.26
C LYS A 53 -0.60 2.97 13.06
N SER A 54 -0.61 1.79 12.45
CA SER A 54 -1.00 0.53 13.09
C SER A 54 -0.04 0.16 14.23
N TRP A 55 1.26 0.34 14.03
CA TRP A 55 2.25 0.09 15.07
C TRP A 55 2.06 1.00 16.28
N ARG A 56 1.89 2.32 16.08
CA ARG A 56 1.68 3.27 17.17
C ARG A 56 0.42 2.94 17.96
N LYS A 57 -0.70 2.64 17.27
CA LYS A 57 -1.96 2.25 17.90
C LYS A 57 -1.78 1.03 18.81
N ASN A 58 -1.17 -0.03 18.30
CA ASN A 58 -0.97 -1.27 19.05
C ASN A 58 0.10 -1.15 20.15
N TYR A 59 1.11 -0.28 19.96
CA TYR A 59 2.09 0.04 20.98
C TYR A 59 1.42 0.74 22.18
N VAL A 60 0.60 1.77 21.92
CA VAL A 60 -0.14 2.49 22.98
C VAL A 60 -1.05 1.53 23.75
N LYS A 61 -1.77 0.63 23.06
CA LYS A 61 -2.61 -0.42 23.69
C LYS A 61 -1.82 -1.43 24.52
N GLY A 62 -0.54 -1.66 24.20
CA GLY A 62 0.31 -2.65 24.85
C GLY A 62 0.40 -4.01 24.16
N ASP A 63 -0.13 -4.11 22.94
CA ASP A 63 -0.04 -5.31 22.11
C ASP A 63 1.31 -5.41 21.39
N ARG A 64 2.04 -4.30 21.28
CA ARG A 64 3.39 -4.25 20.68
C ARG A 64 4.42 -3.70 21.64
N ARG A 65 5.65 -4.21 21.51
CA ARG A 65 6.85 -3.69 22.19
C ARG A 65 7.46 -2.52 21.41
N ARG A 66 8.43 -1.83 22.00
CA ARG A 66 9.18 -0.70 21.40
C ARG A 66 10.14 -1.11 20.25
N ARG A 67 9.83 -2.18 19.52
CA ARG A 67 10.63 -2.63 18.38
C ARG A 67 10.21 -1.86 17.13
N ARG A 68 11.18 -1.42 16.31
CA ARG A 68 10.92 -0.80 15.00
C ARG A 68 9.98 -1.69 14.17
N PRO A 69 8.87 -1.15 13.62
CA PRO A 69 8.03 -1.94 12.73
C PRO A 69 8.79 -2.28 11.45
N THR A 70 8.74 -3.54 11.05
CA THR A 70 9.40 -4.06 9.85
C THR A 70 8.38 -4.83 9.03
N ALA A 71 8.31 -4.54 7.73
CA ALA A 71 7.52 -5.33 6.80
C ALA A 71 8.16 -6.71 6.64
N ARG A 72 7.43 -7.79 6.99
CA ARG A 72 7.94 -9.17 6.86
C ARG A 72 7.88 -9.69 5.43
N ARG A 73 6.94 -9.18 4.64
CA ARG A 73 6.77 -9.49 3.21
C ARG A 73 6.71 -8.16 2.47
N LEU A 74 7.52 -8.03 1.43
CA LEU A 74 7.51 -6.86 0.56
C LEU A 74 6.37 -7.01 -0.43
N PHE A 75 5.51 -6.00 -0.49
CA PHE A 75 4.41 -5.93 -1.44
C PHE A 75 4.16 -4.48 -1.79
N ALA A 76 3.65 -4.23 -2.99
CA ALA A 76 3.15 -2.93 -3.39
C ALA A 76 1.74 -3.10 -3.93
N ARG A 77 0.85 -2.16 -3.57
CA ARG A 77 -0.50 -2.14 -4.12
C ARG A 77 -0.46 -1.47 -5.49
N ALA A 78 -0.77 -2.23 -6.53
CA ALA A 78 -0.99 -1.66 -7.86
C ALA A 78 -2.24 -0.76 -7.82
N LYS A 79 -2.09 0.50 -8.25
CA LYS A 79 -3.20 1.44 -8.43
C LYS A 79 -4.05 0.98 -9.62
N GLN A 80 -5.36 1.14 -9.52
CA GLN A 80 -6.31 0.70 -10.55
C GLN A 80 -5.97 1.27 -11.93
N THR A 81 -5.42 2.49 -12.02
CA THR A 81 -5.06 3.15 -13.28
C THR A 81 -3.95 2.45 -14.08
N LEU A 82 -3.25 1.51 -13.46
CA LEU A 82 -2.09 0.79 -14.03
C LEU A 82 -2.45 -0.62 -14.41
N ILE A 83 -3.66 -1.02 -14.02
CA ILE A 83 -4.20 -2.33 -14.23
C ILE A 83 -5.28 -2.15 -15.29
N LYS A 84 -5.14 -2.85 -16.40
CA LYS A 84 -6.15 -2.86 -17.45
C LYS A 84 -6.51 -4.30 -17.78
N LEU A 85 -7.79 -4.60 -17.81
CA LEU A 85 -8.28 -5.88 -18.30
C LEU A 85 -8.31 -5.83 -19.84
N GLU A 86 -7.59 -6.75 -20.48
CA GLU A 86 -7.54 -6.91 -21.93
C GLU A 86 -7.93 -8.35 -22.26
N GLY A 87 -9.22 -8.55 -22.57
CA GLY A 87 -9.79 -9.88 -22.75
C GLY A 87 -9.68 -10.71 -21.46
N GLU A 88 -8.91 -11.81 -21.53
CA GLU A 88 -8.65 -12.71 -20.40
C GLU A 88 -7.32 -12.43 -19.70
N LYS A 89 -6.64 -11.33 -20.01
CA LYS A 89 -5.34 -10.98 -19.40
C LYS A 89 -5.44 -9.69 -18.63
N LEU A 90 -4.78 -9.66 -17.47
CA LEU A 90 -4.60 -8.45 -16.69
C LEU A 90 -3.27 -7.80 -17.06
N ARG A 91 -3.31 -6.67 -17.77
CA ARG A 91 -2.14 -5.85 -18.07
C ARG A 91 -1.79 -4.97 -16.87
N LEU A 92 -0.58 -5.11 -16.37
CA LEU A 92 -0.01 -4.32 -15.28
C LEU A 92 1.17 -3.49 -15.80
N THR A 93 1.08 -2.17 -15.71
CA THR A 93 2.21 -1.28 -16.03
C THR A 93 3.28 -1.35 -14.95
N VAL A 94 4.49 -1.78 -15.31
CA VAL A 94 5.64 -1.85 -14.40
C VAL A 94 6.53 -0.62 -14.57
N LYS A 95 6.91 -0.32 -15.82
CA LYS A 95 7.56 0.94 -16.22
C LYS A 95 6.73 1.63 -17.31
N PRO A 96 6.97 2.91 -17.60
CA PRO A 96 6.38 3.54 -18.78
C PRO A 96 6.68 2.71 -20.04
N GLY A 97 5.63 2.25 -20.73
CA GLY A 97 5.76 1.40 -21.92
C GLY A 97 6.08 -0.08 -21.66
N GLU A 98 6.44 -0.48 -20.43
CA GLU A 98 6.68 -1.88 -20.06
C GLU A 98 5.51 -2.46 -19.25
N TYR A 99 4.97 -3.59 -19.72
CA TYR A 99 3.80 -4.23 -19.13
C TYR A 99 4.08 -5.69 -18.76
N VAL A 100 3.49 -6.12 -17.64
CA VAL A 100 3.38 -7.54 -17.25
C VAL A 100 1.94 -7.97 -17.45
N TYR A 101 1.76 -9.16 -18.01
CA TYR A 101 0.43 -9.74 -18.21
C TYR A 101 0.23 -10.90 -17.24
N LEU A 102 -0.85 -10.84 -16.46
CA LEU A 102 -1.31 -11.98 -15.67
C LEU A 102 -2.41 -12.68 -16.44
N ASP A 103 -2.24 -13.97 -16.70
CA ASP A 103 -3.27 -14.77 -17.34
C ASP A 103 -4.41 -15.06 -16.35
N LEU A 104 -5.64 -14.71 -16.75
CA LEU A 104 -6.86 -14.96 -15.98
C LEU A 104 -7.72 -16.05 -16.64
N SER A 105 -7.19 -16.84 -17.58
CA SER A 105 -7.91 -17.96 -18.21
C SER A 105 -8.44 -18.97 -17.18
N LYS A 106 -7.64 -19.28 -16.14
CA LYS A 106 -7.97 -20.27 -15.08
C LYS A 106 -8.67 -19.67 -13.85
N ARG A 107 -9.40 -18.58 -14.02
CA ARG A 107 -10.09 -17.87 -12.93
C ARG A 107 -11.27 -18.67 -12.36
N TYR A 108 -11.51 -18.50 -11.06
CA TYR A 108 -12.65 -19.10 -10.37
C TYR A 108 -14.00 -18.37 -10.66
N PHE A 109 -13.95 -17.11 -11.09
CA PHE A 109 -15.15 -16.27 -11.29
C PHE A 109 -15.27 -15.81 -12.75
N PRO A 110 -16.50 -15.57 -13.26
CA PRO A 110 -16.68 -15.07 -14.62
C PRO A 110 -16.18 -13.63 -14.76
N LEU A 111 -15.57 -13.31 -15.91
CA LEU A 111 -15.30 -11.92 -16.30
C LEU A 111 -16.51 -11.39 -17.04
N TYR A 112 -17.14 -10.35 -16.49
CA TYR A 112 -18.16 -9.61 -17.21
C TYR A 112 -17.46 -8.75 -18.28
N LEU A 113 -17.45 -9.24 -19.52
CA LEU A 113 -17.01 -8.50 -20.70
C LEU A 113 -18.08 -7.44 -21.04
N GLY A 114 -18.16 -6.38 -20.23
CA GLY A 114 -19.12 -5.28 -20.36
C GLY A 114 -18.90 -4.18 -19.32
N ARG A 115 -19.64 -3.05 -19.40
CA ARG A 115 -19.63 -2.03 -18.32
C ARG A 115 -19.92 -2.74 -17.01
N CYS A 116 -19.01 -2.60 -16.04
CA CYS A 116 -19.16 -3.16 -14.70
C CYS A 116 -20.57 -2.80 -14.16
N PRO A 117 -21.48 -3.77 -13.94
CA PRO A 117 -22.76 -3.46 -13.35
C PRO A 117 -22.47 -2.91 -11.95
N ARG A 118 -22.96 -1.71 -11.66
CA ARG A 118 -22.75 -1.08 -10.34
C ARG A 118 -23.27 -2.04 -9.28
N ARG A 119 -22.34 -2.61 -8.50
CA ARG A 119 -22.55 -3.21 -7.19
C ARG A 119 -23.60 -4.34 -7.17
N VAL A 120 -23.22 -5.53 -7.62
CA VAL A 120 -23.93 -6.75 -7.18
C VAL A 120 -23.43 -7.05 -5.77
N LEU A 121 -24.25 -6.73 -4.77
CA LEU A 121 -24.08 -7.25 -3.41
C LEU A 121 -24.30 -8.76 -3.50
N VAL A 122 -23.22 -9.53 -3.43
CA VAL A 122 -23.33 -10.97 -3.18
C VAL A 122 -23.59 -11.10 -1.67
N ASN A 123 -24.84 -11.38 -1.30
CA ASN A 123 -25.18 -11.77 0.07
C ASN A 123 -24.67 -13.20 0.33
N PRO A 124 -24.31 -13.53 1.58
CA PRO A 124 -23.61 -14.77 1.95
C PRO A 124 -24.43 -16.04 1.73
#